data_AF-A0A0W7Y7K9-F1
#
_entry.id   AF-A0A0W7Y7K9-F1
#
_cell.length_a   1.000
_cell.length_b   1.000
_cell.length_c   1.000
_cell.angle_alpha   90.00
_cell.angle_beta   90.00
_cell.angle_gamma   90.00
#
_symmetry.space_group_name_H-M   'P 1'
#
loop_
_entity.id
_entity.type
_entity.pdbx_description
1 polymer ?
#
loop_
_entity_poly.entity_id
_entity_poly.type
_entity_poly.pdbx_seq_one_letter_code
_entity_poly.pdbx_strand_id
1 'polypeptide(L)'
;METITHYPYIYFLYKPNQVLVYKIQTFEYISLADVMEKGEWSSYALQPSESFTAFHHEQHQPQEGWTFWMEQEQLYLLVEMINDYIQQVMITTTAQAVHIVCSEAVAGSLRGALAPPKYVIGFPEDLSIGPLWKLDEERGQVFRHEWLRENINDGLDDFVNDNHLKNTIREIQDIPSHLPIYIWYGHNAEEQCGLRFFLCLLRDKSNDIILINTGEQNAINRQWDIALYDKKPLTTKEHLMFQQQWQDLAQTKDVCRLWRHQRIQGVSENHYDSVIISILGQLHHEQGSIDFIQTGVFLSELLVRMEEPPNIFFLEYRVRTLVYSGEFELKGIPKSMRHYQVRLRQKTSLA
;
A
#
# COMPACT_ATOMS: atom_id res chain seq x y z
N MET A 1 -17.13 -13.09 -16.06
CA MET A 1 -17.88 -12.20 -16.98
C MET A 1 -17.20 -12.29 -18.33
N GLU A 2 -17.95 -12.46 -19.43
CA GLU A 2 -17.33 -12.49 -20.77
C GLU A 2 -16.87 -11.08 -21.16
N THR A 3 -15.73 -10.96 -21.82
CA THR A 3 -15.11 -9.66 -22.11
C THR A 3 -14.42 -9.66 -23.47
N ILE A 4 -14.61 -8.56 -24.20
CA ILE A 4 -13.88 -8.25 -25.43
C ILE A 4 -13.33 -6.84 -25.36
N THR A 5 -12.30 -6.56 -26.16
CA THR A 5 -11.57 -5.29 -26.11
C THR A 5 -11.36 -4.73 -27.51
N HIS A 6 -11.70 -3.45 -27.69
CA HIS A 6 -11.41 -2.68 -28.90
C HIS A 6 -10.98 -1.27 -28.48
N TYR A 7 -9.68 -1.01 -28.47
CA TYR A 7 -9.12 0.25 -27.98
C TYR A 7 -9.85 1.47 -28.56
N PRO A 8 -10.25 2.47 -27.74
CA PRO A 8 -10.00 2.63 -26.30
C PRO A 8 -11.08 2.02 -25.37
N TYR A 9 -11.84 1.03 -25.84
CA TYR A 9 -13.00 0.48 -25.13
C TYR A 9 -12.82 -0.97 -24.67
N ILE A 10 -13.38 -1.26 -23.50
CA ILE A 10 -13.54 -2.60 -22.94
C ILE A 10 -15.03 -2.88 -22.80
N TYR A 11 -15.46 -4.07 -23.20
CA TYR A 11 -16.86 -4.47 -23.23
C TYR A 11 -17.05 -5.64 -22.29
N PHE A 12 -18.08 -5.56 -21.46
CA PHE A 12 -18.41 -6.59 -20.47
C PHE A 12 -19.82 -7.08 -20.69
N LEU A 13 -19.98 -8.40 -20.89
CA LEU A 13 -21.31 -9.02 -20.94
C LEU A 13 -21.84 -9.18 -19.52
N TYR A 14 -22.56 -8.17 -19.05
CA TYR A 14 -23.05 -8.09 -17.67
C TYR A 14 -24.29 -8.94 -17.43
N LYS A 15 -25.23 -8.94 -18.39
CA LYS A 15 -26.39 -9.83 -18.45
C LYS A 15 -26.51 -10.37 -19.87
N PRO A 16 -27.29 -11.45 -20.11
CA PRO A 16 -27.41 -12.05 -21.45
C PRO A 16 -27.78 -11.07 -22.57
N ASN A 17 -28.46 -9.96 -22.24
CA ASN A 17 -28.87 -8.92 -23.17
C ASN A 17 -28.29 -7.53 -22.84
N GLN A 18 -27.33 -7.41 -21.93
CA GLN A 18 -26.77 -6.13 -21.50
C GLN A 18 -25.26 -6.15 -21.58
N VAL A 19 -24.72 -5.26 -22.41
CA VAL A 19 -23.29 -5.00 -22.55
C VAL A 19 -22.98 -3.68 -21.85
N LEU A 20 -22.03 -3.72 -20.92
CA LEU A 20 -21.42 -2.52 -20.36
C LEU A 20 -20.18 -2.20 -21.17
N VAL A 21 -20.03 -0.94 -21.55
CA VAL A 21 -18.86 -0.44 -22.28
C VAL A 21 -18.17 0.57 -21.39
N TYR A 22 -16.91 0.28 -21.08
CA TYR A 22 -16.00 1.17 -20.38
C TYR A 22 -15.04 1.78 -21.38
N LYS A 23 -14.87 3.10 -21.34
CA LYS A 23 -13.86 3.80 -22.12
C LYS A 23 -12.67 4.14 -21.25
N ILE A 24 -11.49 3.77 -21.72
CA ILE A 24 -10.22 4.08 -21.09
C ILE A 24 -9.89 5.53 -21.37
N GLN A 25 -9.81 6.34 -20.31
CA GLN A 25 -9.54 7.78 -20.39
C GLN A 25 -8.07 8.11 -20.18
N THR A 26 -7.37 7.30 -19.39
CA THR A 26 -5.97 7.50 -19.02
C THR A 26 -5.20 6.21 -19.23
N PHE A 27 -3.88 6.34 -19.35
CA PHE A 27 -2.97 5.21 -19.29
C PHE A 27 -2.50 4.94 -17.86
N GLU A 28 -3.03 5.61 -16.84
CA GLU A 28 -2.68 5.31 -15.44
C GLU A 28 -3.51 4.13 -14.96
N TYR A 29 -2.93 3.26 -14.13
CA TYR A 29 -3.69 2.19 -13.48
C TYR A 29 -4.81 2.77 -12.62
N ILE A 30 -6.01 2.24 -12.78
CA ILE A 30 -7.21 2.78 -12.14
C ILE A 30 -7.53 2.03 -10.85
N SER A 31 -8.09 2.76 -9.89
CA SER A 31 -8.65 2.21 -8.65
C SER A 31 -10.14 1.88 -8.81
N LEU A 32 -10.71 1.24 -7.79
CA LEU A 32 -12.15 1.04 -7.73
C LEU A 32 -12.92 2.37 -7.68
N ALA A 33 -12.40 3.35 -6.94
CA ALA A 33 -12.97 4.69 -6.88
C ALA A 33 -12.96 5.37 -8.26
N ASP A 34 -11.89 5.21 -9.06
CA ASP A 34 -11.83 5.79 -10.41
C ASP A 34 -12.87 5.16 -11.33
N VAL A 35 -13.07 3.84 -11.26
CA VAL A 35 -14.10 3.13 -12.02
C VAL A 35 -15.50 3.62 -11.65
N MET A 36 -15.77 3.85 -10.37
CA MET A 36 -17.10 4.19 -9.86
C MET A 36 -17.45 5.67 -9.97
N GLU A 37 -16.50 6.56 -9.72
CA GLU A 37 -16.75 8.01 -9.63
C GLU A 37 -16.45 8.74 -10.94
N LYS A 38 -15.43 8.29 -11.68
CA LYS A 38 -14.91 8.99 -12.86
C LYS A 38 -15.08 8.20 -14.17
N GLY A 39 -15.42 6.92 -14.07
CA GLY A 39 -15.50 6.01 -15.20
C GLY A 39 -16.51 6.44 -16.26
N GLU A 40 -16.08 6.51 -17.52
CA GLU A 40 -16.98 6.69 -18.66
C GLU A 40 -17.64 5.36 -19.04
N TRP A 41 -18.83 5.14 -18.48
CA TRP A 41 -19.66 3.96 -18.73
C TRP A 41 -20.80 4.23 -19.70
N SER A 42 -21.11 3.25 -20.53
CA SER A 42 -22.33 3.22 -21.35
C SER A 42 -22.90 1.82 -21.43
N SER A 43 -24.22 1.71 -21.40
CA SER A 43 -24.94 0.43 -21.44
C SER A 43 -25.62 0.25 -22.78
N TYR A 44 -25.55 -0.95 -23.34
CA TYR A 44 -26.16 -1.28 -24.62
C TYR A 44 -26.93 -2.60 -24.53
N ALA A 45 -28.00 -2.69 -25.32
CA ALA A 45 -28.73 -3.93 -25.47
C ALA A 45 -28.04 -4.83 -26.50
N LEU A 46 -27.72 -6.06 -26.12
CA LEU A 46 -27.26 -7.09 -27.06
C LEU A 46 -28.47 -7.78 -27.68
N GLN A 47 -28.56 -7.78 -29.01
CA GLN A 47 -29.68 -8.44 -29.70
C GLN A 47 -29.55 -9.96 -29.61
N PRO A 48 -30.65 -10.73 -29.46
CA PRO A 48 -30.58 -12.19 -29.33
C PRO A 48 -29.89 -12.91 -30.49
N SER A 49 -29.91 -12.32 -31.68
CA SER A 49 -29.26 -12.86 -32.89
C SER A 49 -27.79 -12.44 -33.05
N GLU A 50 -27.31 -11.53 -32.20
CA GLU A 50 -25.96 -10.97 -32.27
C GLU A 50 -25.03 -11.70 -31.30
N SER A 51 -23.83 -12.01 -31.76
CA SER A 51 -22.78 -12.57 -30.88
C SER A 51 -22.11 -11.44 -30.10
N PHE A 52 -21.94 -11.63 -28.79
CA PHE A 52 -21.17 -10.69 -27.97
C PHE A 52 -19.77 -10.43 -28.54
N THR A 53 -19.09 -11.46 -29.04
CA THR A 53 -17.73 -11.32 -29.61
C THR A 53 -17.63 -10.46 -30.86
N ALA A 54 -18.75 -10.21 -31.55
CA ALA A 54 -18.82 -9.36 -32.74
C ALA A 54 -19.47 -7.99 -32.44
N PHE A 55 -19.84 -7.73 -31.19
CA PHE A 55 -20.57 -6.53 -30.79
C PHE A 55 -19.68 -5.28 -30.89
N HIS A 56 -20.18 -4.23 -31.56
CA HIS A 56 -19.56 -2.92 -31.62
C HIS A 56 -20.57 -1.83 -31.22
N HIS A 57 -20.26 -1.09 -30.16
CA HIS A 57 -21.18 -0.09 -29.60
C HIS A 57 -21.47 1.08 -30.56
N GLU A 58 -20.56 1.41 -31.49
CA GLU A 58 -20.75 2.46 -32.50
C GLU A 58 -21.92 2.18 -33.46
N GLN A 59 -22.33 0.91 -33.58
CA GLN A 59 -23.47 0.48 -34.39
C GLN A 59 -24.80 0.53 -33.62
N HIS A 60 -24.76 0.94 -32.35
CA HIS A 60 -25.88 0.86 -31.42
C HIS A 60 -26.14 2.20 -30.73
N GLN A 61 -27.37 2.38 -30.25
CA GLN A 61 -27.72 3.53 -29.40
C GLN A 61 -27.60 3.13 -27.92
N PRO A 62 -26.95 3.96 -27.08
CA PRO A 62 -26.85 3.69 -25.67
C PRO A 62 -28.24 3.67 -25.03
N GLN A 63 -28.45 2.77 -24.07
CA GLN A 63 -29.68 2.66 -23.33
C GLN A 63 -29.65 3.59 -22.11
N GLU A 64 -30.49 4.62 -22.12
CA GLU A 64 -30.63 5.53 -20.98
C GLU A 64 -31.26 4.82 -19.78
N GLY A 65 -30.76 5.14 -18.57
CA GLY A 65 -31.24 4.58 -17.31
C GLY A 65 -30.75 3.16 -16.99
N TRP A 66 -30.01 2.51 -17.90
CA TRP A 66 -29.37 1.23 -17.63
C TRP A 66 -28.08 1.42 -16.85
N THR A 67 -28.15 1.17 -15.55
CA THR A 67 -26.99 1.12 -14.65
C THR A 67 -26.57 -0.31 -14.35
N PHE A 68 -25.44 -0.47 -13.68
CA PHE A 68 -24.99 -1.73 -13.12
C PHE A 68 -24.84 -1.61 -11.61
N TRP A 69 -25.02 -2.74 -10.93
CA TRP A 69 -24.80 -2.90 -9.50
C TRP A 69 -24.10 -4.23 -9.32
N MET A 70 -22.94 -4.21 -8.72
CA MET A 70 -22.09 -5.38 -8.53
C MET A 70 -21.70 -5.46 -7.05
N GLU A 71 -21.53 -6.69 -6.57
CA GLU A 71 -20.89 -6.91 -5.27
C GLU A 71 -19.43 -6.47 -5.33
N GLN A 72 -18.85 -6.14 -4.18
CA GLN A 72 -17.49 -5.59 -4.10
C GLN A 72 -16.44 -6.49 -4.78
N GLU A 73 -16.51 -7.80 -4.58
CA GLU A 73 -15.63 -8.79 -5.23
C GLU A 73 -15.71 -8.75 -6.77
N GLN A 74 -16.90 -8.53 -7.33
CA GLN A 74 -17.10 -8.45 -8.77
C GLN A 74 -16.54 -7.14 -9.34
N LEU A 75 -16.68 -6.05 -8.59
CA LEU A 75 -16.07 -4.78 -8.94
C LEU A 75 -14.53 -4.87 -8.93
N TYR A 76 -13.94 -5.59 -7.98
CA TYR A 76 -12.49 -5.84 -7.98
C TYR A 76 -12.03 -6.59 -9.21
N LEU A 77 -12.71 -7.69 -9.56
CA LEU A 77 -12.39 -8.44 -10.78
C LEU A 77 -12.49 -7.55 -12.02
N LEU A 78 -13.49 -6.67 -12.07
CA LEU A 78 -13.66 -5.73 -13.17
C LEU A 78 -12.49 -4.75 -13.27
N VAL A 79 -12.05 -4.16 -12.14
CA VAL A 79 -10.89 -3.25 -12.11
C VAL A 79 -9.62 -3.97 -12.54
N GLU A 80 -9.40 -5.20 -12.06
CA GLU A 80 -8.25 -6.02 -12.46
C GLU A 80 -8.24 -6.27 -13.97
N MET A 81 -9.39 -6.60 -14.56
CA MET A 81 -9.50 -6.78 -16.02
C MET A 81 -9.21 -5.50 -16.81
N ILE A 82 -9.62 -4.33 -16.30
CA ILE A 82 -9.29 -3.05 -16.94
C ILE A 82 -7.79 -2.77 -16.84
N ASN A 83 -7.18 -2.97 -15.67
CA ASN A 83 -5.76 -2.73 -15.45
C ASN A 83 -4.88 -3.69 -16.24
N ASP A 84 -5.24 -4.97 -16.34
CA ASP A 84 -4.55 -5.96 -17.18
C ASP A 84 -4.59 -5.56 -18.66
N TYR A 85 -5.70 -4.93 -19.10
CA TYR A 85 -5.77 -4.39 -20.46
C TYR A 85 -4.91 -3.13 -20.62
N ILE A 86 -4.99 -2.17 -19.69
CA ILE A 86 -4.14 -0.95 -19.68
C ILE A 86 -2.67 -1.34 -19.77
N GLN A 87 -2.24 -2.37 -19.02
CA GLN A 87 -0.89 -2.91 -19.06
C GLN A 87 -0.46 -3.38 -20.46
N GLN A 88 -1.37 -3.97 -21.24
CA GLN A 88 -1.06 -4.46 -22.59
C GLN A 88 -0.94 -3.34 -23.64
N VAL A 89 -1.64 -2.22 -23.45
CA VAL A 89 -1.65 -1.10 -24.42
C VAL A 89 -0.72 0.06 -24.03
N MET A 90 -0.23 0.09 -22.79
CA MET A 90 0.68 1.13 -22.29
C MET A 90 2.06 1.06 -22.94
N ILE A 91 2.34 2.00 -23.85
CA ILE A 91 3.69 2.25 -24.34
C ILE A 91 3.84 3.76 -24.54
N THR A 92 4.31 4.47 -23.51
CA THR A 92 5.27 5.61 -23.58
C THR A 92 5.12 6.52 -22.36
N THR A 93 6.23 6.74 -21.66
CA THR A 93 6.41 7.89 -20.78
C THR A 93 7.40 8.85 -21.44
N THR A 94 7.24 10.16 -21.20
CA THR A 94 8.20 11.18 -21.64
C THR A 94 9.28 11.45 -20.60
N ALA A 95 9.18 10.82 -19.43
CA ALA A 95 10.18 10.94 -18.37
C ALA A 95 11.52 10.31 -18.78
N GLN A 96 12.60 10.92 -18.31
CA GLN A 96 13.97 10.45 -18.58
C GLN A 96 14.47 9.42 -17.57
N ALA A 97 13.76 9.27 -16.45
CA ALA A 97 14.07 8.35 -15.37
C ALA A 97 12.82 8.07 -14.53
N VAL A 98 12.85 6.96 -13.78
CA VAL A 98 11.82 6.61 -12.80
C VAL A 98 12.41 6.70 -11.40
N HIS A 99 11.66 7.28 -10.46
CA HIS A 99 12.02 7.30 -9.04
C HIS A 99 11.03 6.44 -8.24
N ILE A 100 11.54 5.57 -7.39
CA ILE A 100 10.74 4.71 -6.50
C ILE A 100 11.07 5.06 -5.05
N VAL A 101 10.02 5.26 -4.24
CA VAL A 101 10.12 5.62 -2.82
C VAL A 101 9.09 4.86 -1.98
N CYS A 102 9.34 4.71 -0.68
CA CYS A 102 8.33 4.20 0.27
C CYS A 102 7.39 5.33 0.70
N SER A 103 6.09 5.04 0.74
CA SER A 103 4.96 5.93 1.04
C SER A 103 4.60 6.96 -0.04
N GLU A 104 3.29 7.18 -0.22
CA GLU A 104 2.76 8.25 -1.08
C GLU A 104 3.11 9.66 -0.55
N ALA A 105 3.27 9.83 0.75
CA ALA A 105 3.65 11.12 1.34
C ALA A 105 5.07 11.56 0.91
N VAL A 106 6.01 10.62 0.90
CA VAL A 106 7.36 10.85 0.37
C VAL A 106 7.32 11.07 -1.14
N ALA A 107 6.55 10.27 -1.87
CA ALA A 107 6.37 10.44 -3.31
C ALA A 107 5.83 11.82 -3.66
N GLY A 108 4.82 12.32 -2.93
CA GLY A 108 4.29 13.67 -3.09
C GLY A 108 5.34 14.75 -2.87
N SER A 109 6.19 14.59 -1.86
CA SER A 109 7.28 15.54 -1.57
C SER A 109 8.34 15.53 -2.68
N LEU A 110 8.73 14.35 -3.16
CA LEU A 110 9.69 14.20 -4.25
C LEU A 110 9.13 14.73 -5.58
N ARG A 111 7.84 14.47 -5.87
CA ARG A 111 7.13 15.08 -7.01
C ARG A 111 7.18 16.61 -6.90
N GLY A 112 7.04 17.19 -5.70
CA GLY A 112 7.15 18.64 -5.50
C GLY A 112 8.54 19.21 -5.84
N ALA A 113 9.61 18.44 -5.62
CA ALA A 113 10.98 18.89 -5.82
C ALA A 113 11.55 18.63 -7.22
N LEU A 114 11.06 17.61 -7.93
CA LEU A 114 11.54 17.27 -9.27
C LEU A 114 10.91 18.15 -10.37
N ALA A 115 11.73 18.56 -11.33
CA ALA A 115 11.27 19.23 -12.55
C ALA A 115 10.60 18.25 -13.53
N PRO A 116 9.53 18.64 -14.24
CA PRO A 116 8.94 17.82 -15.31
C PRO A 116 9.87 17.65 -16.53
N PRO A 117 9.72 16.57 -17.33
CA PRO A 117 8.84 15.41 -17.09
C PRO A 117 9.40 14.51 -15.99
N LYS A 118 8.58 14.21 -14.99
CA LYS A 118 8.96 13.42 -13.80
C LYS A 118 8.09 12.18 -13.69
N TYR A 119 8.71 11.08 -13.28
CA TYR A 119 8.00 9.84 -13.01
C TYR A 119 8.39 9.32 -11.62
N VAL A 120 7.45 9.37 -10.68
CA VAL A 120 7.65 8.99 -9.28
C VAL A 120 6.58 7.99 -8.86
N ILE A 121 7.02 6.79 -8.53
CA ILE A 121 6.22 5.70 -7.98
C ILE A 121 6.34 5.74 -6.45
N GLY A 122 5.22 5.96 -5.77
CA GLY A 122 5.12 5.85 -4.32
C GLY A 122 4.62 4.48 -3.94
N PHE A 123 5.35 3.77 -3.08
CA PHE A 123 4.87 2.48 -2.61
C PHE A 123 3.84 2.69 -1.49
N PRO A 124 2.60 2.18 -1.63
CA PRO A 124 1.48 2.61 -0.79
C PRO A 124 1.52 2.01 0.62
N GLU A 125 2.25 0.90 0.84
CA GLU A 125 2.21 0.16 2.10
C GLU A 125 3.53 0.19 2.88
N ASP A 126 3.41 0.16 4.21
CA ASP A 126 4.55 0.00 5.11
C ASP A 126 4.91 -1.49 5.29
N LEU A 127 6.00 -1.92 4.65
CA LEU A 127 6.47 -3.30 4.72
C LEU A 127 7.20 -3.66 6.02
N SER A 128 7.37 -2.71 6.96
CA SER A 128 7.89 -3.02 8.30
C SER A 128 6.85 -3.77 9.14
N ILE A 129 5.57 -3.66 8.80
CA ILE A 129 4.45 -4.30 9.50
C ILE A 129 3.69 -5.27 8.59
N GLY A 130 2.93 -6.18 9.19
CA GLY A 130 2.16 -7.22 8.50
C GLY A 130 3.03 -8.30 7.85
N PRO A 131 2.43 -9.39 7.37
CA PRO A 131 3.18 -10.50 6.79
C PRO A 131 3.78 -10.11 5.43
N LEU A 132 5.01 -10.57 5.16
CA LEU A 132 5.65 -10.47 3.84
C LEU A 132 5.69 -11.82 3.10
N TRP A 133 5.08 -12.84 3.70
CA TRP A 133 5.05 -14.19 3.16
C TRP A 133 4.53 -14.19 1.73
N LYS A 134 5.40 -14.59 0.78
CA LYS A 134 5.07 -14.67 -0.65
C LYS A 134 4.48 -13.40 -1.26
N LEU A 135 4.87 -12.20 -0.78
CA LEU A 135 4.30 -10.94 -1.26
C LEU A 135 4.56 -10.67 -2.76
N ASP A 136 5.59 -11.29 -3.33
CA ASP A 136 5.88 -11.30 -4.77
C ASP A 136 4.93 -12.21 -5.59
N GLU A 137 4.02 -12.92 -4.93
CA GLU A 137 2.99 -13.77 -5.53
C GLU A 137 1.58 -13.30 -5.10
N GLU A 138 0.56 -13.51 -5.94
CA GLU A 138 -0.81 -13.06 -5.65
C GLU A 138 -1.35 -13.62 -4.32
N ARG A 139 -1.08 -14.90 -4.00
CA ARG A 139 -1.53 -15.51 -2.74
C ARG A 139 -0.98 -14.82 -1.50
N GLY A 140 0.23 -14.26 -1.57
CA GLY A 140 0.84 -13.54 -0.45
C GLY A 140 0.28 -12.14 -0.31
N GLN A 141 -0.04 -11.49 -1.44
CA GLN A 141 -0.75 -10.21 -1.47
C GLN A 141 -2.14 -10.34 -0.82
N VAL A 142 -2.92 -11.37 -1.17
CA VAL A 142 -4.21 -11.66 -0.54
C VAL A 142 -4.05 -11.92 0.96
N PHE A 143 -3.10 -12.77 1.35
CA PHE A 143 -2.84 -13.08 2.77
C PHE A 143 -2.46 -11.84 3.58
N ARG A 144 -1.66 -10.95 3.00
CA ARG A 144 -1.27 -9.68 3.63
C ARG A 144 -2.45 -8.72 3.73
N HIS A 145 -3.23 -8.59 2.66
CA HIS A 145 -4.41 -7.74 2.63
C HIS A 145 -5.42 -8.15 3.71
N GLU A 146 -5.71 -9.45 3.86
CA GLU A 146 -6.58 -9.95 4.94
C GLU A 146 -6.05 -9.57 6.32
N TRP A 147 -4.75 -9.73 6.56
CA TRP A 147 -4.15 -9.35 7.84
C TRP A 147 -4.26 -7.84 8.10
N LEU A 148 -3.98 -7.00 7.10
CA LEU A 148 -4.10 -5.55 7.23
C LEU A 148 -5.55 -5.15 7.54
N ARG A 149 -6.53 -5.68 6.81
CA ARG A 149 -7.96 -5.42 7.03
C ARG A 149 -8.43 -5.79 8.44
N GLU A 150 -7.93 -6.88 9.00
CA GLU A 150 -8.34 -7.35 10.33
C GLU A 150 -7.61 -6.63 11.47
N ASN A 151 -6.38 -6.18 11.23
CA ASN A 151 -5.49 -5.74 12.31
C ASN A 151 -5.16 -4.25 12.25
N ILE A 152 -5.19 -3.60 11.09
CA ILE A 152 -4.78 -2.21 10.91
C ILE A 152 -6.01 -1.35 10.62
N ASN A 153 -6.10 -0.22 11.32
CA ASN A 153 -7.14 0.79 11.09
C ASN A 153 -6.46 2.12 10.80
N ASP A 154 -6.19 2.37 9.52
CA ASP A 154 -5.54 3.58 9.04
C ASP A 154 -6.51 4.77 8.84
N GLY A 155 -7.80 4.52 9.06
CA GLY A 155 -8.87 5.50 8.88
C GLY A 155 -9.19 5.80 7.42
N LEU A 156 -8.58 5.09 6.48
CA LEU A 156 -8.97 5.07 5.08
C LEU A 156 -10.10 4.05 4.88
N ASP A 157 -10.90 4.25 3.84
CA ASP A 157 -11.94 3.30 3.48
C ASP A 157 -11.28 2.12 2.76
N ASP A 158 -11.47 0.90 3.28
CA ASP A 158 -11.01 -0.35 2.66
C ASP A 158 -11.41 -0.40 1.17
N PHE A 159 -12.57 0.16 0.82
CA PHE A 159 -13.08 0.26 -0.55
C PHE A 159 -12.14 0.99 -1.52
N VAL A 160 -11.33 1.93 -1.03
CA VAL A 160 -10.42 2.73 -1.85
C VAL A 160 -9.06 2.03 -2.04
N ASN A 161 -8.59 1.28 -1.03
CA ASN A 161 -7.18 0.84 -0.97
C ASN A 161 -6.86 -0.49 -1.65
N ASP A 162 -7.85 -1.35 -1.92
CA ASP A 162 -7.61 -2.77 -2.24
C ASP A 162 -6.79 -3.04 -3.51
N ASN A 163 -6.75 -2.12 -4.48
CA ASN A 163 -5.96 -2.29 -5.71
C ASN A 163 -4.63 -1.53 -5.74
N HIS A 164 -4.34 -0.71 -4.73
CA HIS A 164 -3.15 0.17 -4.76
C HIS A 164 -1.84 -0.62 -4.78
N LEU A 165 -1.72 -1.67 -3.94
CA LEU A 165 -0.53 -2.53 -3.94
C LEU A 165 -0.32 -3.20 -5.30
N LYS A 166 -1.36 -3.86 -5.83
CA LYS A 166 -1.30 -4.56 -7.12
C LYS A 166 -0.95 -3.61 -8.26
N ASN A 167 -1.60 -2.45 -8.32
CA ASN A 167 -1.32 -1.43 -9.33
C ASN A 167 0.11 -0.90 -9.24
N THR A 168 0.62 -0.67 -8.04
CA THR A 168 2.01 -0.25 -7.85
C THR A 168 2.99 -1.34 -8.26
N ILE A 169 2.69 -2.62 -7.99
CA ILE A 169 3.51 -3.74 -8.47
C ILE A 169 3.53 -3.80 -9.99
N ARG A 170 2.35 -3.69 -10.65
CA ARG A 170 2.26 -3.59 -12.12
C ARG A 170 3.11 -2.43 -12.63
N GLU A 171 2.95 -1.25 -12.04
CA GLU A 171 3.69 -0.04 -12.42
C GLU A 171 5.21 -0.22 -12.34
N ILE A 172 5.73 -0.82 -11.26
CA ILE A 172 7.16 -1.15 -11.13
C ILE A 172 7.59 -2.18 -12.18
N GLN A 173 6.75 -3.18 -12.45
CA GLN A 173 7.02 -4.22 -13.44
C GLN A 173 6.95 -3.69 -14.88
N ASP A 174 6.23 -2.61 -15.15
CA ASP A 174 6.07 -2.05 -16.51
C ASP A 174 7.02 -0.91 -16.81
N ILE A 175 7.94 -0.59 -15.89
CA ILE A 175 9.00 0.38 -16.14
C ILE A 175 9.73 0.03 -17.44
N PRO A 176 9.78 0.94 -18.43
CA PRO A 176 10.46 0.70 -19.70
C PRO A 176 11.94 0.38 -19.50
N SER A 177 12.44 -0.65 -20.18
CA SER A 177 13.79 -1.21 -19.97
C SER A 177 14.95 -0.25 -20.21
N HIS A 178 14.74 0.83 -20.97
CA HIS A 178 15.75 1.83 -21.30
C HIS A 178 15.86 2.95 -20.27
N LEU A 179 14.91 3.07 -19.33
CA LEU A 179 14.93 4.16 -18.35
C LEU A 179 15.76 3.77 -17.11
N PRO A 180 16.65 4.65 -16.62
CA PRO A 180 17.27 4.44 -15.32
C PRO A 180 16.24 4.51 -14.19
N ILE A 181 16.44 3.69 -13.17
CA ILE A 181 15.58 3.60 -11.98
C ILE A 181 16.35 4.09 -10.76
N TYR A 182 15.84 5.14 -10.12
CA TYR A 182 16.36 5.65 -8.85
C TYR A 182 15.53 5.12 -7.69
N ILE A 183 16.13 4.35 -6.78
CA ILE A 183 15.46 3.87 -5.57
C ILE A 183 15.98 4.66 -4.37
N TRP A 184 15.08 5.36 -3.68
CA TRP A 184 15.40 6.12 -2.47
C TRP A 184 15.15 5.27 -1.24
N TYR A 185 16.11 5.25 -0.32
CA TYR A 185 16.01 4.46 0.90
C TYR A 185 16.87 5.07 2.01
N GLY A 186 16.47 4.88 3.25
CA GLY A 186 17.19 5.30 4.45
C GLY A 186 17.35 4.15 5.43
N HIS A 187 17.72 4.46 6.67
CA HIS A 187 18.08 3.47 7.70
C HIS A 187 16.92 3.16 8.65
N ASN A 188 15.73 2.88 8.12
CA ASN A 188 14.57 2.43 8.89
C ASN A 188 13.97 1.15 8.29
N ALA A 189 13.16 0.43 9.06
CA ALA A 189 12.63 -0.87 8.67
C ALA A 189 11.74 -0.81 7.41
N GLU A 190 10.92 0.24 7.26
CA GLU A 190 10.02 0.41 6.12
C GLU A 190 10.80 0.49 4.81
N GLU A 191 11.70 1.48 4.69
CA GLU A 191 12.48 1.72 3.48
C GLU A 191 13.46 0.58 3.18
N GLN A 192 13.98 -0.06 4.23
CA GLN A 192 14.85 -1.21 4.08
C GLN A 192 14.06 -2.42 3.58
N CYS A 193 12.84 -2.69 4.04
CA CYS A 193 11.99 -3.74 3.47
C CYS A 193 11.58 -3.40 2.03
N GLY A 194 11.17 -2.16 1.77
CA GLY A 194 10.82 -1.65 0.44
C GLY A 194 11.93 -1.84 -0.58
N LEU A 195 13.16 -1.43 -0.25
CA LEU A 195 14.33 -1.61 -1.12
C LEU A 195 14.49 -3.06 -1.59
N ARG A 196 14.40 -4.04 -0.67
CA ARG A 196 14.51 -5.47 -1.04
C ARG A 196 13.36 -5.91 -1.93
N PHE A 197 12.14 -5.46 -1.62
CA PHE A 197 10.97 -5.82 -2.40
C PHE A 197 11.04 -5.27 -3.83
N PHE A 198 11.37 -3.99 -3.99
CA PHE A 198 11.49 -3.36 -5.31
C PHE A 198 12.55 -4.05 -6.16
N LEU A 199 13.71 -4.38 -5.57
CA LEU A 199 14.76 -5.12 -6.25
C LEU A 199 14.34 -6.57 -6.59
N CYS A 200 13.49 -7.19 -5.77
CA CYS A 200 12.90 -8.49 -6.12
C CYS A 200 11.98 -8.38 -7.35
N LEU A 201 11.14 -7.34 -7.44
CA LEU A 201 10.26 -7.09 -8.58
C LEU A 201 11.06 -6.77 -9.86
N LEU A 202 12.20 -6.10 -9.72
CA LEU A 202 13.07 -5.67 -10.81
C LEU A 202 14.17 -6.70 -11.18
N ARG A 203 14.17 -7.90 -10.56
CA ARG A 203 15.27 -8.89 -10.68
C ARG A 203 15.60 -9.30 -12.12
N ASP A 204 14.61 -9.32 -12.99
CA ASP A 204 14.71 -9.77 -14.40
C ASP A 204 14.80 -8.59 -15.37
N LYS A 205 14.90 -7.36 -14.85
CA LYS A 205 14.96 -6.13 -15.64
C LYS A 205 16.40 -5.75 -15.97
N SER A 206 16.59 -5.15 -17.15
CA SER A 206 17.89 -4.70 -17.67
C SER A 206 18.18 -3.22 -17.37
N ASN A 207 17.28 -2.55 -16.66
CA ASN A 207 17.40 -1.15 -16.29
C ASN A 207 18.67 -0.89 -15.46
N ASP A 208 19.29 0.28 -15.68
CA ASP A 208 20.30 0.79 -14.76
C ASP A 208 19.61 1.19 -13.45
N ILE A 209 19.95 0.52 -12.34
CA ILE A 209 19.40 0.82 -11.01
C ILE A 209 20.42 1.63 -10.21
N ILE A 210 19.99 2.79 -9.70
CA ILE A 210 20.78 3.71 -8.89
C ILE A 210 20.13 3.84 -7.52
N LEU A 211 20.91 3.53 -6.48
CA LEU A 211 20.47 3.66 -5.10
C LEU A 211 20.83 5.05 -4.56
N ILE A 212 19.86 5.69 -3.89
CA ILE A 212 20.03 6.97 -3.22
C ILE A 212 19.78 6.77 -1.72
N ASN A 213 20.84 6.86 -0.91
CA ASN A 213 20.76 6.71 0.53
C ASN A 213 20.43 8.04 1.21
N THR A 214 19.24 8.13 1.81
CA THR A 214 18.76 9.32 2.54
C THR A 214 19.12 9.31 4.02
N GLY A 215 19.59 8.17 4.56
CA GLY A 215 19.90 7.99 5.99
C GLY A 215 21.31 8.43 6.40
N GLU A 216 22.26 8.51 5.46
CA GLU A 216 23.67 8.88 5.77
C GLU A 216 23.90 10.38 5.86
N GLN A 217 22.97 11.20 5.37
CA GLN A 217 23.13 12.65 5.38
C GLN A 217 22.32 13.27 6.52
N ASN A 218 23.00 14.08 7.35
CA ASN A 218 22.38 15.08 8.23
C ASN A 218 21.68 16.15 7.38
N ALA A 219 20.68 15.77 6.59
CA ALA A 219 19.81 16.69 5.88
C ALA A 219 18.86 17.30 6.92
N ILE A 220 19.39 18.28 7.65
CA ILE A 220 18.71 19.05 8.72
C ILE A 220 17.45 19.76 8.20
N ASN A 221 17.21 19.74 6.88
CA ASN A 221 15.90 19.85 6.25
C ASN A 221 15.84 18.80 5.17
N ARG A 222 14.78 17.96 5.14
CA ARG A 222 14.46 16.99 4.07
C ARG A 222 14.28 17.68 2.71
N GLN A 223 15.36 18.22 2.16
CA GLN A 223 15.40 18.80 0.84
C GLN A 223 15.49 17.62 -0.13
N TRP A 224 14.45 17.45 -0.94
CA TRP A 224 14.37 16.44 -1.99
C TRP A 224 15.14 16.86 -3.24
N ASP A 225 16.31 17.47 -3.05
CA ASP A 225 17.22 17.84 -4.14
C ASP A 225 18.17 16.67 -4.40
N ILE A 226 17.94 15.98 -5.52
CA ILE A 226 18.74 14.83 -5.94
C ILE A 226 20.23 15.16 -6.10
N ALA A 227 20.60 16.42 -6.34
CA ALA A 227 22.00 16.82 -6.47
C ALA A 227 22.77 16.71 -5.13
N LEU A 228 22.05 16.72 -4.00
CA LEU A 228 22.66 16.67 -2.67
C LEU A 228 23.02 15.25 -2.24
N TYR A 229 22.42 14.22 -2.86
CA TYR A 229 22.61 12.84 -2.46
C TYR A 229 23.62 12.08 -3.33
N ASP A 230 24.36 11.20 -2.67
CA ASP A 230 25.24 10.24 -3.33
C ASP A 230 24.42 9.24 -4.14
N LYS A 231 24.83 9.08 -5.40
CA LYS A 231 24.21 8.17 -6.37
C LYS A 231 25.11 6.97 -6.52
N LYS A 232 24.63 5.81 -6.09
CA LYS A 232 25.39 4.57 -6.15
C LYS A 232 24.74 3.60 -7.14
N PRO A 233 25.37 3.33 -8.29
CA PRO A 233 24.92 2.25 -9.17
C PRO A 233 24.88 0.91 -8.41
N LEU A 234 23.77 0.18 -8.53
CA LEU A 234 23.60 -1.12 -7.91
C LEU A 234 24.53 -2.12 -8.59
N THR A 235 25.41 -2.75 -7.82
CA THR A 235 26.27 -3.80 -8.36
C THR A 235 25.54 -5.15 -8.43
N THR A 236 25.96 -6.04 -9.34
CA THR A 236 25.40 -7.40 -9.43
C THR A 236 25.49 -8.16 -8.10
N LYS A 237 26.58 -7.98 -7.35
CA LYS A 237 26.77 -8.61 -6.03
C LYS A 237 25.75 -8.12 -5.01
N GLU A 238 25.51 -6.81 -4.96
CA GLU A 238 24.49 -6.23 -4.07
C GLU A 238 23.08 -6.64 -4.49
N HIS A 239 22.80 -6.68 -5.79
CA HIS A 239 21.52 -7.12 -6.30
C HIS A 239 21.20 -8.56 -5.84
N LEU A 240 22.13 -9.50 -6.03
CA LEU A 240 21.99 -10.88 -5.55
C LEU A 240 21.84 -10.97 -4.03
N MET A 241 22.59 -10.16 -3.28
CA MET A 241 22.48 -10.09 -1.83
C MET A 241 21.08 -9.63 -1.38
N PHE A 242 20.56 -8.56 -1.98
CA PHE A 242 19.22 -8.05 -1.65
C PHE A 242 18.12 -9.03 -2.05
N GLN A 243 18.26 -9.73 -3.18
CA GLN A 243 17.34 -10.79 -3.59
C GLN A 243 17.32 -11.94 -2.57
N GLN A 244 18.48 -12.39 -2.09
CA GLN A 244 18.54 -13.42 -1.05
C GLN A 244 17.87 -12.94 0.25
N GLN A 245 18.15 -11.70 0.67
CA GLN A 245 17.51 -11.12 1.85
C GLN A 245 15.99 -11.03 1.70
N TRP A 246 15.49 -10.70 0.50
CA TRP A 246 14.05 -10.74 0.22
C TRP A 246 13.49 -12.16 0.32
N GLN A 247 14.16 -13.16 -0.26
CA GLN A 247 13.71 -14.54 -0.20
C GLN A 247 13.54 -15.01 1.24
N ASP A 248 14.49 -14.67 2.12
CA ASP A 248 14.41 -14.99 3.54
C ASP A 248 13.19 -14.33 4.20
N LEU A 249 12.95 -13.03 3.94
CA LEU A 249 11.79 -12.31 4.45
C LEU A 249 10.47 -12.91 3.94
N ALA A 250 10.40 -13.27 2.66
CA ALA A 250 9.24 -13.83 2.00
C ALA A 250 8.88 -15.27 2.44
N GLN A 251 9.73 -15.93 3.24
CA GLN A 251 9.39 -17.19 3.91
C GLN A 251 8.78 -16.99 5.30
N THR A 252 8.88 -15.79 5.88
CA THR A 252 8.39 -15.52 7.24
C THR A 252 6.95 -15.00 7.24
N LYS A 253 6.22 -15.34 8.30
CA LYS A 253 4.92 -14.74 8.62
C LYS A 253 5.01 -13.71 9.75
N ASP A 254 6.23 -13.25 10.06
CA ASP A 254 6.45 -12.20 11.04
C ASP A 254 5.67 -10.95 10.62
N VAL A 255 5.11 -10.23 11.58
CA VAL A 255 4.25 -9.07 11.33
C VAL A 255 4.84 -7.76 11.81
N CYS A 256 6.04 -7.81 12.40
CA CYS A 256 6.76 -6.64 12.90
C CYS A 256 8.27 -6.80 12.66
N ARG A 257 8.91 -5.75 12.15
CA ARG A 257 10.31 -5.77 11.75
C ARG A 257 11.04 -4.54 12.26
N LEU A 258 12.28 -4.72 12.67
CA LEU A 258 13.20 -3.67 13.08
C LEU A 258 14.36 -3.58 12.08
N TRP A 259 14.91 -2.38 11.91
CA TRP A 259 16.20 -2.19 11.26
C TRP A 259 17.26 -1.98 12.32
N ARG A 260 18.11 -2.99 12.58
CA ARG A 260 19.16 -2.91 13.60
C ARG A 260 20.41 -3.61 13.11
N HIS A 261 21.58 -3.03 13.40
CA HIS A 261 22.88 -3.59 12.99
C HIS A 261 22.94 -3.90 11.48
N GLN A 262 22.41 -2.99 10.65
CA GLN A 262 22.35 -3.12 9.19
C GLN A 262 21.59 -4.36 8.67
N ARG A 263 20.68 -4.91 9.46
CA ARG A 263 19.81 -6.03 9.07
C ARG A 263 18.36 -5.78 9.44
N ILE A 264 17.47 -6.35 8.65
CA ILE A 264 16.05 -6.45 8.99
C ILE A 264 15.91 -7.63 9.96
N GLN A 265 15.30 -7.37 11.12
CA GLN A 265 15.05 -8.38 12.12
C GLN A 265 13.55 -8.48 12.38
N GLY A 266 12.95 -9.64 12.08
CA GLY A 266 11.62 -9.98 12.55
C GLY A 266 11.59 -10.06 14.08
N VAL A 267 10.57 -9.48 14.68
CA VAL A 267 10.32 -9.55 16.12
C VAL A 267 8.91 -10.08 16.37
N SER A 268 8.67 -10.56 17.59
CA SER A 268 7.33 -11.01 17.98
C SER A 268 6.33 -9.88 17.87
N GLU A 269 5.09 -10.22 17.54
CA GLU A 269 4.01 -9.24 17.40
C GLU A 269 3.81 -8.40 18.69
N ASN A 270 4.04 -9.01 19.86
CA ASN A 270 3.95 -8.38 21.17
C ASN A 270 5.25 -7.69 21.64
N HIS A 271 6.23 -7.51 20.75
CA HIS A 271 7.55 -6.96 21.10
C HIS A 271 7.45 -5.64 21.89
N TYR A 272 6.53 -4.77 21.49
CA TYR A 272 6.34 -3.45 22.09
C TYR A 272 5.37 -3.40 23.27
N ASP A 273 4.64 -4.49 23.56
CA ASP A 273 3.55 -4.49 24.54
C ASP A 273 4.03 -4.05 25.94
N SER A 274 5.21 -4.53 26.36
CA SER A 274 5.79 -4.16 27.66
C SER A 274 6.10 -2.66 27.77
N VAL A 275 6.60 -2.05 26.69
CA VAL A 275 6.91 -0.62 26.62
C VAL A 275 5.63 0.20 26.57
N ILE A 276 4.62 -0.25 25.81
CA ILE A 276 3.30 0.39 25.73
C ILE A 276 2.64 0.42 27.12
N ILE A 277 2.63 -0.71 27.84
CA ILE A 277 2.10 -0.80 29.22
C ILE A 277 2.87 0.14 30.16
N SER A 278 4.20 0.13 30.09
CA SER A 278 5.05 0.97 30.93
C SER A 278 4.77 2.46 30.72
N ILE A 279 4.67 2.91 29.47
CA ILE A 279 4.41 4.32 29.16
C ILE A 279 3.02 4.73 29.63
N LEU A 280 1.98 3.90 29.45
CA LEU A 280 0.65 4.20 29.99
C LEU A 280 0.67 4.33 31.52
N GLY A 281 1.42 3.46 32.21
CA GLY A 281 1.62 3.55 33.65
C GLY A 281 2.32 4.82 34.09
N GLN A 282 3.33 5.28 33.34
CA GLN A 282 4.01 6.56 33.59
C GLN A 282 3.04 7.73 33.42
N LEU A 283 2.22 7.75 32.36
CA LEU A 283 1.22 8.80 32.15
C LEU A 283 0.21 8.86 33.30
N HIS A 284 -0.26 7.70 33.80
CA HIS A 284 -1.11 7.66 34.98
C HIS A 284 -0.44 8.20 36.24
N HIS A 285 0.85 7.91 36.43
CA HIS A 285 1.62 8.46 37.55
C HIS A 285 1.78 9.98 37.44
N GLU A 286 2.10 10.49 36.25
CA GLU A 286 2.27 11.92 35.95
C GLU A 286 0.96 12.70 36.17
N GLN A 287 -0.20 12.15 35.79
CA GLN A 287 -1.50 12.79 36.01
C GLN A 287 -2.06 12.60 37.44
N GLY A 288 -1.47 11.72 38.24
CA GLY A 288 -1.89 11.44 39.62
C GLY A 288 -3.17 10.59 39.77
N SER A 289 -3.69 10.02 38.68
CA SER A 289 -4.89 9.16 38.68
C SER A 289 -4.81 8.07 37.61
N ILE A 290 -5.57 6.98 37.77
CA ILE A 290 -5.71 5.91 36.76
C ILE A 290 -7.03 6.13 36.00
N ASP A 291 -7.12 7.26 35.32
CA ASP A 291 -8.27 7.65 34.50
C ASP A 291 -8.03 7.37 33.01
N PHE A 292 -9.13 7.32 32.24
CA PHE A 292 -9.09 7.09 30.80
C PHE A 292 -8.33 8.19 30.05
N ILE A 293 -7.37 7.79 29.21
CA ILE A 293 -6.58 8.66 28.34
C ILE A 293 -7.04 8.45 26.89
N GLN A 294 -7.20 9.55 26.16
CA GLN A 294 -7.57 9.51 24.74
C GLN A 294 -6.51 8.75 23.92
N THR A 295 -6.91 7.73 23.16
CA THR A 295 -5.95 6.84 22.47
C THR A 295 -5.03 7.60 21.51
N GLY A 296 -5.54 8.55 20.73
CA GLY A 296 -4.70 9.37 19.86
C GLY A 296 -3.65 10.21 20.60
N VAL A 297 -3.96 10.68 21.81
CA VAL A 297 -2.98 11.38 22.68
C VAL A 297 -1.96 10.38 23.19
N PHE A 298 -2.40 9.21 23.66
CA PHE A 298 -1.51 8.17 24.13
C PHE A 298 -0.55 7.67 23.04
N LEU A 299 -1.03 7.44 21.82
CA LEU A 299 -0.19 7.07 20.68
C LEU A 299 0.84 8.15 20.35
N SER A 300 0.48 9.43 20.46
CA SER A 300 1.43 10.54 20.29
C SER A 300 2.53 10.50 21.34
N GLU A 301 2.19 10.22 22.61
CA GLU A 301 3.18 10.02 23.68
C GLU A 301 4.08 8.81 23.43
N LEU A 302 3.54 7.71 22.91
CA LEU A 302 4.33 6.53 22.51
C LEU A 302 5.35 6.91 21.43
N LEU A 303 4.94 7.63 20.37
CA LEU A 303 5.86 8.06 19.31
C LEU A 303 6.98 8.97 19.83
N VAL A 304 6.70 9.80 20.85
CA VAL A 304 7.69 10.71 21.45
C VAL A 304 8.66 9.99 22.38
N ARG A 305 8.18 9.01 23.16
CA ARG A 305 8.97 8.36 24.22
C ARG A 305 9.70 7.10 23.74
N MET A 306 9.27 6.49 22.64
CA MET A 306 9.91 5.29 22.10
C MET A 306 11.11 5.65 21.23
N GLU A 307 12.21 4.92 21.42
CA GLU A 307 13.32 4.90 20.49
C GLU A 307 12.92 4.08 19.25
N GLU A 308 12.90 4.71 18.08
CA GLU A 308 12.47 4.10 16.81
C GLU A 308 11.06 3.45 16.89
N PRO A 309 10.00 4.27 17.07
CA PRO A 309 8.65 3.73 17.13
C PRO A 309 8.27 3.03 15.82
N PRO A 310 7.51 1.92 15.87
CA PRO A 310 6.96 1.33 14.66
C PRO A 310 5.82 2.21 14.13
N ASN A 311 5.24 1.78 13.01
CA ASN A 311 4.05 2.38 12.44
C ASN A 311 2.97 2.68 13.50
N ILE A 312 2.41 3.90 13.49
CA ILE A 312 1.40 4.33 14.49
C ILE A 312 0.14 3.45 14.45
N PHE A 313 -0.26 2.96 13.29
CA PHE A 313 -1.41 2.06 13.16
C PHE A 313 -1.11 0.68 13.72
N PHE A 314 0.15 0.23 13.66
CA PHE A 314 0.59 -0.98 14.36
C PHE A 314 0.60 -0.78 15.89
N LEU A 315 0.97 0.40 16.40
CA LEU A 315 0.84 0.70 17.83
C LEU A 315 -0.62 0.70 18.28
N GLU A 316 -1.52 1.30 17.49
CA GLU A 316 -2.97 1.29 17.76
C GLU A 316 -3.51 -0.14 17.79
N TYR A 317 -3.09 -0.96 16.83
CA TYR A 317 -3.37 -2.39 16.81
C TYR A 317 -2.95 -3.08 18.12
N ARG A 318 -1.71 -2.87 18.57
CA ARG A 318 -1.23 -3.44 19.85
C ARG A 318 -2.02 -2.93 21.05
N VAL A 319 -2.39 -1.65 21.08
CA VAL A 319 -3.25 -1.08 22.13
C VAL A 319 -4.61 -1.78 22.18
N ARG A 320 -5.25 -2.05 21.03
CA ARG A 320 -6.49 -2.83 20.98
C ARG A 320 -6.28 -4.27 21.47
N THR A 321 -5.19 -4.93 21.08
CA THR A 321 -4.89 -6.28 21.58
C THR A 321 -4.66 -6.31 23.10
N LEU A 322 -4.08 -5.26 23.68
CA LEU A 322 -3.94 -5.10 25.14
C LEU A 322 -5.28 -4.87 25.85
N VAL A 323 -6.24 -4.24 25.19
CA VAL A 323 -7.64 -4.20 25.67
C VAL A 323 -8.25 -5.60 25.65
N TYR A 324 -8.12 -6.35 24.55
CA TYR A 324 -8.74 -7.67 24.39
C TYR A 324 -8.17 -8.73 25.33
N SER A 325 -6.86 -8.66 25.62
CA SER A 325 -6.19 -9.53 26.59
C SER A 325 -6.45 -9.15 28.06
N GLY A 326 -7.08 -7.99 28.29
CA GLY A 326 -7.43 -7.54 29.63
C GLY A 326 -6.32 -6.81 30.38
N GLU A 327 -5.22 -6.45 29.73
CA GLU A 327 -4.22 -5.55 30.32
C GLU A 327 -4.77 -4.12 30.43
N PHE A 328 -5.54 -3.68 29.43
CA PHE A 328 -6.21 -2.37 29.42
C PHE A 328 -7.73 -2.48 29.58
N GLU A 329 -8.33 -1.38 30.01
CA GLU A 329 -9.77 -1.13 29.94
C GLU A 329 -10.08 -0.12 28.83
N LEU A 330 -11.25 -0.26 28.22
CA LEU A 330 -11.70 0.53 27.08
C LEU A 330 -12.93 1.37 27.44
N LYS A 331 -12.96 2.62 26.98
CA LYS A 331 -14.14 3.49 26.99
C LYS A 331 -14.36 4.07 25.60
N GLY A 332 -15.56 3.89 25.04
CA GLY A 332 -15.92 4.31 23.69
C GLY A 332 -15.93 3.15 22.68
N ILE A 333 -16.04 3.48 21.39
CA ILE A 333 -16.05 2.49 20.30
C ILE A 333 -14.73 2.65 19.51
N PRO A 334 -13.93 1.59 19.32
CA PRO A 334 -12.62 1.67 18.68
C PRO A 334 -12.72 1.77 17.14
N LYS A 335 -13.49 2.74 16.64
CA LYS A 335 -13.63 3.02 15.19
C LYS A 335 -12.43 3.75 14.61
N SER A 336 -11.74 4.54 15.42
CA SER A 336 -10.43 5.13 15.13
C SER A 336 -9.80 5.63 16.42
N MET A 337 -8.53 6.04 16.37
CA MET A 337 -7.77 6.56 17.54
C MET A 337 -8.44 7.74 18.27
N ARG A 338 -9.41 8.43 17.65
CA ARG A 338 -10.14 9.57 18.23
C ARG A 338 -11.44 9.17 18.94
N HIS A 339 -11.90 7.94 18.77
CA HIS A 339 -13.23 7.51 19.23
C HIS A 339 -13.23 6.73 20.54
N TYR A 340 -12.05 6.38 21.06
CA TYR A 340 -11.94 5.62 22.29
C TYR A 340 -10.78 6.09 23.17
N GLN A 341 -10.86 5.65 24.42
CA GLN A 341 -9.92 5.95 25.47
C GLN A 341 -9.52 4.65 26.16
N VAL A 342 -8.30 4.62 26.69
CA VAL A 342 -7.76 3.45 27.40
C VAL A 342 -7.21 3.85 28.77
N ARG A 343 -7.16 2.88 29.68
CA ARG A 343 -6.42 2.96 30.94
C ARG A 343 -5.88 1.59 31.32
N LEU A 344 -4.91 1.55 32.22
CA LEU A 344 -4.49 0.30 32.85
C LEU A 344 -5.67 -0.34 33.59
N ARG A 345 -5.86 -1.66 33.40
CA ARG A 345 -6.85 -2.40 34.17
C ARG A 345 -6.45 -2.42 35.64
N GLN A 346 -7.41 -2.10 36.50
CA GLN A 346 -7.24 -2.24 37.94
C GLN A 346 -7.47 -3.71 38.31
N LYS A 347 -6.45 -4.39 38.85
CA LYS A 347 -6.64 -5.74 39.40
C LYS A 347 -7.52 -5.63 40.64
N THR A 348 -8.79 -5.99 40.51
CA THR A 348 -9.67 -6.16 41.67
C THR A 348 -9.14 -7.34 42.47
N SER A 349 -8.49 -7.09 43.60
CA SER A 349 -8.30 -8.12 44.61
C SER A 349 -9.69 -8.53 45.08
N LEU A 350 -10.16 -9.70 44.64
CA LEU A 350 -11.32 -10.37 45.23
C LEU A 350 -11.01 -10.56 46.71
N ALA A 351 -11.70 -9.80 47.55
CA ALA A 351 -11.65 -9.89 49.01
C ALA A 351 -12.44 -11.09 49.51
#